data_AF-A0A5M9K6J4-F1
#
_entry.id   AF-A0A5M9K6J4-F1
#
_cell.length_a   1.000
_cell.length_b   1.000
_cell.length_c   1.000
_cell.angle_alpha   90.00
_cell.angle_beta   90.00
_cell.angle_gamma   90.00
#
_symmetry.space_group_name_H-M   'P 1'
#
loop_
_entity.id
_entity.type
_entity.pdbx_description
1 polymer ?
#
loop_
_entity_poly.entity_id
_entity_poly.type
_entity_poly.pdbx_seq_one_letter_code
_entity_poly.pdbx_strand_id
1 'polypeptide(L)'
;MEDSALSPTTNSGAAPGPLVQLRGLSLSSLPQGGIGIRENGELVPMPPQPLGGREDESQAHTMLKPFIRNVLTDAVSWLSGDMWSTARNLRKYPTSKGAVESYKRTFSIAELNEMNKHGDPEANFDETWHARRSWHSDIWEKGTATWDEFTRHFKRHHFESEESWCESVIGARRAMYWDTTNLEVVASGVQWNDISMEIVEMRHATPGPFVKNRVFPELLITASLLESRQFLAISIPLIDFETSEFAMHAKDSSLVVAAYAAIEQFRVLDSGQIEWIMATAADGKSPVPRWVQEFFVKRAIKRDVGMYMKWVEQERRRGQLQVDGVTPKRFGFLEKLKIKR
;
A
#
# COMPACT_ATOMS: atom_id res chain seq x y z
N MET A 1 37.89 -7.62 23.14
CA MET A 1 37.29 -7.75 21.80
C MET A 1 35.97 -8.46 22.04
N GLU A 2 34.95 -7.68 22.38
CA GLU A 2 33.59 -8.14 22.64
C GLU A 2 32.78 -7.99 21.35
N ASP A 3 32.28 -9.11 20.86
CA ASP A 3 31.26 -9.18 19.82
C ASP A 3 29.95 -8.62 20.36
N SER A 4 29.60 -7.41 19.93
CA SER A 4 28.27 -6.84 20.15
C SER A 4 27.32 -7.41 19.11
N ALA A 5 26.68 -8.53 19.46
CA ALA A 5 25.53 -9.04 18.76
C ALA A 5 24.33 -8.13 19.04
N LEU A 6 23.97 -7.29 18.06
CA LEU A 6 22.69 -6.59 18.03
C LEU A 6 21.56 -7.62 17.97
N SER A 7 20.98 -7.88 19.14
CA SER A 7 19.75 -8.64 19.28
C SER A 7 18.59 -7.85 18.66
N PRO A 8 17.60 -8.50 18.02
CA PRO A 8 16.45 -7.79 17.48
C PRO A 8 15.67 -7.20 18.66
N THR A 9 15.67 -5.88 18.78
CA THR A 9 14.81 -5.19 19.75
C THR A 9 13.37 -5.46 19.37
N THR A 10 12.77 -6.45 20.03
CA THR A 10 11.33 -6.64 20.11
C THR A 10 10.77 -5.45 20.87
N ASN A 11 10.36 -4.41 20.15
CA ASN A 11 9.54 -3.35 20.75
C ASN A 11 8.27 -4.01 21.28
N SER A 12 8.10 -3.98 22.60
CA SER A 12 6.91 -4.44 23.30
C SER A 12 5.71 -3.57 22.91
N GLY A 13 4.68 -4.18 22.29
CA GLY A 13 3.27 -3.82 22.41
C GLY A 13 2.85 -2.36 22.36
N ALA A 14 3.41 -1.53 21.47
CA ALA A 14 2.81 -0.23 21.19
C ALA A 14 1.51 -0.44 20.42
N ALA A 15 0.38 0.08 20.94
CA ALA A 15 -0.88 0.06 20.21
C ALA A 15 -0.72 0.79 18.87
N PRO A 16 -1.34 0.30 17.77
CA PRO A 16 -1.32 1.02 16.50
C PRO A 16 -1.89 2.42 16.67
N GLY A 17 -1.32 3.38 15.95
CA GLY A 17 -1.78 4.76 16.00
C GLY A 17 -2.92 5.07 15.02
N PRO A 18 -3.39 6.33 15.03
CA PRO A 18 -4.64 6.74 14.40
C PRO A 18 -4.59 6.94 12.88
N LEU A 19 -3.39 7.03 12.28
CA LEU A 19 -3.25 7.49 10.90
C LEU A 19 -3.47 6.38 9.88
N VAL A 20 -3.02 5.15 10.18
CA VAL A 20 -3.13 4.02 9.26
C VAL A 20 -4.35 3.18 9.63
N GLN A 21 -5.53 3.64 9.21
CA GLN A 21 -6.83 3.03 9.52
C GLN A 21 -7.80 3.12 8.34
N LEU A 22 -8.79 2.24 8.31
CA LEU A 22 -9.80 2.20 7.25
C LEU A 22 -10.69 3.46 7.22
N ARG A 23 -10.80 4.16 8.35
CA ARG A 23 -11.49 5.46 8.42
C ARG A 23 -10.82 6.55 7.58
N GLY A 24 -9.55 6.38 7.22
CA GLY A 24 -8.82 7.26 6.32
C GLY A 24 -8.47 8.63 6.89
N LEU A 25 -7.92 9.47 6.00
CA LEU A 25 -7.52 10.85 6.26
C LEU A 25 -8.37 11.81 5.42
N SER A 26 -8.64 12.99 5.95
CA SER A 26 -9.14 14.12 5.14
C SER A 26 -7.98 14.71 4.34
N LEU A 27 -8.24 15.16 3.12
CA LEU A 27 -7.30 15.90 2.28
C LEU A 27 -6.72 17.12 3.01
N SER A 28 -7.50 17.77 3.86
CA SER A 28 -7.08 18.93 4.66
C SER A 28 -6.08 18.61 5.77
N SER A 29 -5.98 17.33 6.17
CA SER A 29 -5.02 16.85 7.18
C SER A 29 -3.64 16.55 6.60
N LEU A 30 -3.51 16.52 5.27
CA LEU A 30 -2.23 16.27 4.61
C LEU A 30 -1.30 17.48 4.71
N PRO A 31 0.03 17.26 4.80
CA PRO A 31 1.00 18.34 4.78
C PRO A 31 0.91 19.15 3.49
N GLN A 32 1.15 20.46 3.60
CA GLN A 32 1.22 21.35 2.45
C GLN A 32 2.44 21.04 1.55
N GLY A 33 2.52 21.66 0.38
CA GLY A 33 3.64 21.50 -0.56
C GLY A 33 3.50 20.31 -1.52
N GLY A 34 2.31 19.71 -1.63
CA GLY A 34 2.02 18.72 -2.65
C GLY A 34 1.96 19.34 -4.06
N ILE A 35 2.40 18.59 -5.06
CA ILE A 35 2.32 18.93 -6.48
C ILE A 35 1.20 18.09 -7.09
N GLY A 36 0.08 18.74 -7.39
CA GLY A 36 -1.08 18.10 -8.01
C GLY A 36 -0.87 17.87 -9.51
N ILE A 37 -1.52 16.85 -10.04
CA ILE A 37 -1.46 16.48 -11.46
C ILE A 37 -2.87 16.52 -12.05
N ARG A 38 -3.11 17.48 -12.95
CA ARG A 38 -4.38 17.62 -13.70
C ARG A 38 -4.53 16.52 -14.76
N GLU A 39 -5.74 16.40 -15.31
CA GLU A 39 -6.06 15.42 -16.35
C GLU A 39 -5.21 15.57 -17.62
N ASN A 40 -4.88 16.80 -18.00
CA ASN A 40 -3.98 17.10 -19.13
C ASN A 40 -2.49 16.84 -18.83
N GLY A 41 -2.15 16.36 -17.62
CA GLY A 41 -0.78 16.14 -17.16
C GLY A 41 -0.08 17.39 -16.62
N GLU A 42 -0.75 18.53 -16.54
CA GLU A 42 -0.21 19.76 -15.97
C GLU A 42 0.10 19.58 -14.48
N LEU A 43 1.30 19.98 -14.09
CA LEU A 43 1.77 19.97 -12.71
C LEU A 43 1.43 21.30 -12.04
N VAL A 44 0.71 21.23 -10.93
CA VAL A 44 0.24 22.40 -10.17
C VAL A 44 0.80 22.32 -8.76
N PRO A 45 1.83 23.11 -8.41
CA PRO A 45 2.26 23.25 -7.02
C PRO A 45 1.11 23.80 -6.18
N MET A 46 0.77 23.13 -5.09
CA MET A 46 -0.24 23.62 -4.16
C MET A 46 0.34 24.74 -3.30
N PRO A 47 -0.23 25.95 -3.32
CA PRO A 47 0.28 27.04 -2.51
C PRO A 47 0.16 26.66 -1.02
N PRO A 48 1.17 26.97 -0.19
CA PRO A 48 0.98 26.91 1.26
C PRO A 48 -0.17 27.85 1.62
N GLN A 49 -1.09 27.43 2.51
CA GLN A 49 -2.13 28.36 2.95
C GLN A 49 -1.45 29.57 3.60
N PRO A 50 -1.89 30.81 3.31
CA PRO A 50 -1.25 32.01 3.84
C PRO A 50 -1.49 32.13 5.34
N LEU A 51 -0.65 31.46 6.14
CA LEU A 51 -0.39 31.83 7.52
C LEU A 51 0.57 33.02 7.44
N GLY A 52 0.06 34.20 7.78
CA GLY A 52 0.72 35.48 7.54
C GLY A 52 2.21 35.48 7.89
N GLY A 53 3.06 35.59 6.86
CA GLY A 53 4.48 35.89 6.99
C GLY A 53 5.43 34.87 6.37
N ARG A 54 5.95 35.24 5.20
CA ARG A 54 7.15 34.71 4.51
C ARG A 54 7.11 33.21 4.14
N GLU A 55 6.76 32.97 2.88
CA GLU A 55 6.90 31.69 2.18
C GLU A 55 8.36 31.23 2.21
N ASP A 56 8.61 30.06 2.80
CA ASP A 56 9.91 29.40 2.82
C ASP A 56 9.69 27.90 2.59
N GLU A 57 10.35 27.31 1.59
CA GLU A 57 10.35 25.86 1.30
C GLU A 57 10.70 25.03 2.56
N SER A 58 11.46 25.63 3.48
CA SER A 58 11.76 25.11 4.82
C SER A 58 10.50 24.76 5.64
N GLN A 59 9.41 25.53 5.53
CA GLN A 59 8.18 25.30 6.31
C GLN A 59 7.36 24.11 5.79
N ALA A 60 7.33 23.87 4.48
CA ALA A 60 6.65 22.70 3.90
C ALA A 60 7.34 21.39 4.35
N HIS A 61 8.67 21.36 4.31
CA HIS A 61 9.47 20.27 4.88
C HIS A 61 9.25 20.10 6.39
N THR A 62 9.02 21.21 7.11
CA THR A 62 8.81 21.21 8.57
C THR A 62 7.56 20.42 8.97
N MET A 63 6.51 20.38 8.14
CA MET A 63 5.29 19.60 8.43
C MET A 63 5.28 18.21 7.79
N LEU A 64 5.95 18.04 6.65
CA LEU A 64 6.06 16.74 5.95
C LEU A 64 6.81 15.69 6.79
N LYS A 65 7.95 16.07 7.37
CA LYS A 65 8.80 15.14 8.14
C LYS A 65 8.09 14.57 9.40
N PRO A 66 7.43 15.39 10.25
CA PRO A 66 6.63 14.88 11.36
C PRO A 66 5.45 14.01 10.91
N PHE A 67 4.76 14.37 9.83
CA PHE A 67 3.65 13.59 9.31
C PHE A 67 4.09 12.18 8.90
N ILE A 68 5.14 12.07 8.08
CA ILE A 68 5.69 10.79 7.65
C ILE A 68 6.23 9.98 8.84
N ARG A 69 6.88 10.64 9.81
CA ARG A 69 7.30 9.97 11.06
C ARG A 69 6.14 9.29 11.76
N ASN A 70 5.01 9.98 11.90
CA ASN A 70 3.84 9.44 12.59
C ASN A 70 3.25 8.26 11.81
N VAL A 71 3.12 8.38 10.47
CA VAL A 71 2.64 7.28 9.62
C VAL A 71 3.55 6.05 9.72
N LEU A 72 4.88 6.22 9.66
CA LEU A 72 5.83 5.11 9.81
C LEU A 72 5.78 4.48 11.20
N THR A 73 5.64 5.31 12.25
CA THR A 73 5.52 4.82 13.63
C THR A 73 4.26 3.97 13.79
N ASP A 74 3.13 4.43 13.25
CA ASP A 74 1.87 3.70 13.24
C ASP A 74 2.03 2.38 12.48
N ALA A 75 2.53 2.42 11.25
CA ALA A 75 2.68 1.25 10.39
C ALA A 75 3.61 0.17 10.97
N VAL A 76 4.70 0.57 11.65
CA VAL A 76 5.59 -0.38 12.32
C VAL A 76 4.88 -1.08 13.49
N SER A 77 4.07 -0.36 14.27
CA SER A 77 3.27 -0.95 15.35
C SER A 77 2.26 -1.98 14.80
N TRP A 78 1.71 -1.75 13.61
CA TRP A 78 0.83 -2.72 12.95
C TRP A 78 1.51 -4.05 12.56
N LEU A 79 2.84 -4.09 12.53
CA LEU A 79 3.58 -5.28 12.11
C LEU A 79 4.13 -6.06 13.30
N SER A 80 3.83 -5.65 14.53
CA SER A 80 4.27 -6.36 15.74
C SER A 80 3.55 -7.72 15.88
N GLY A 81 4.31 -8.75 16.28
CA GLY A 81 3.84 -10.14 16.28
C GLY A 81 2.75 -10.45 17.30
N ASP A 82 2.64 -9.63 18.36
CA ASP A 82 1.59 -9.69 19.39
C ASP A 82 0.26 -9.11 18.92
N MET A 83 0.26 -8.35 17.82
CA MET A 83 -0.94 -7.68 17.36
C MET A 83 -1.92 -8.62 16.65
N TRP A 84 -1.49 -9.77 16.14
CA TRP A 84 -2.33 -10.60 15.26
C TRP A 84 -2.92 -11.82 15.97
N SER A 85 -4.26 -12.01 15.89
CA SER A 85 -4.87 -13.24 16.41
C SER A 85 -4.56 -14.43 15.50
N THR A 86 -4.06 -15.51 16.10
CA THR A 86 -3.48 -16.64 15.37
C THR A 86 -4.54 -17.54 14.75
N ALA A 87 -4.97 -17.26 13.52
CA ALA A 87 -5.64 -18.23 12.67
C ALA A 87 -4.63 -18.90 11.72
N ARG A 88 -3.62 -19.58 12.28
CA ARG A 88 -2.54 -20.24 11.54
C ARG A 88 -3.08 -21.28 10.54
N ASN A 89 -3.32 -20.84 9.31
CA ASN A 89 -3.63 -21.71 8.18
C ASN A 89 -2.43 -21.71 7.24
N LEU A 90 -1.43 -22.53 7.55
CA LEU A 90 -0.28 -22.75 6.67
C LEU A 90 -0.75 -23.41 5.37
N ARG A 91 -0.56 -22.73 4.24
CA ARG A 91 -0.78 -23.30 2.91
C ARG A 91 0.44 -23.05 2.03
N LYS A 92 0.79 -24.05 1.22
CA LYS A 92 1.73 -23.89 0.10
C LYS A 92 0.89 -23.64 -1.16
N TYR A 93 1.20 -22.58 -1.92
CA TYR A 93 0.55 -22.36 -3.21
C TYR A 93 1.35 -23.08 -4.31
N PRO A 94 0.68 -23.70 -5.30
CA PRO A 94 1.38 -24.38 -6.40
C PRO A 94 2.35 -23.48 -7.18
N THR A 95 2.13 -22.16 -7.15
CA THR A 95 2.88 -21.14 -7.89
C THR A 95 3.94 -20.42 -7.04
N SER A 96 4.04 -20.70 -5.73
CA SER A 96 5.08 -20.14 -4.87
C SER A 96 5.83 -21.26 -4.16
N LYS A 97 7.17 -21.24 -4.21
CA LYS A 97 7.99 -22.21 -3.44
C LYS A 97 7.86 -21.98 -1.91
N GLY A 98 7.39 -20.81 -1.48
CA GLY A 98 7.21 -20.41 -0.08
C GLY A 98 5.91 -20.87 0.59
N ALA A 99 5.97 -21.03 1.92
CA ALA A 99 4.78 -21.16 2.76
C ALA A 99 4.08 -19.81 2.92
N VAL A 100 2.76 -19.83 3.14
CA VAL A 100 1.97 -18.64 3.43
C VAL A 100 1.22 -18.83 4.74
N GLU A 101 1.40 -17.88 5.66
CA GLU A 101 0.60 -17.75 6.87
C GLU A 101 -0.47 -16.66 6.66
N SER A 102 -1.61 -16.80 7.32
CA SER A 102 -2.68 -15.80 7.30
C SER A 102 -3.12 -15.50 8.73
N TYR A 103 -3.47 -14.25 8.99
CA TYR A 103 -3.93 -13.77 10.28
C TYR A 103 -5.18 -12.90 10.10
N LYS A 104 -5.91 -12.71 11.20
CA LYS A 104 -7.06 -11.80 11.27
C LYS A 104 -6.99 -11.05 12.60
N ARG A 105 -7.38 -9.78 12.61
CA ARG A 105 -7.73 -9.06 13.83
C ARG A 105 -8.95 -8.19 13.55
N THR A 106 -9.85 -8.12 14.51
CA THR A 106 -10.96 -7.16 14.49
C THR A 106 -10.75 -6.23 15.66
N PHE A 107 -10.68 -4.94 15.38
CA PHE A 107 -10.62 -3.87 16.37
C PHE A 107 -12.04 -3.39 16.63
N SER A 108 -12.44 -3.42 17.89
CA SER A 108 -13.72 -2.87 18.32
C SER A 108 -13.75 -1.35 18.17
N ILE A 109 -14.95 -0.78 18.05
CA ILE A 109 -15.16 0.68 18.11
C ILE A 109 -14.43 1.30 19.32
N ALA A 110 -14.49 0.67 20.49
CA ALA A 110 -13.83 1.16 21.70
C ALA A 110 -12.31 1.23 21.54
N GLU A 111 -11.68 0.15 21.02
CA GLU A 111 -10.24 0.14 20.74
C GLU A 111 -9.85 1.22 19.72
N LEU A 112 -10.62 1.38 18.64
CA LEU A 112 -10.37 2.39 17.61
C LEU A 112 -10.46 3.82 18.17
N ASN A 113 -11.43 4.06 19.05
CA ASN A 113 -11.60 5.36 19.71
C ASN A 113 -10.51 5.64 20.75
N GLU A 114 -10.02 4.62 21.46
CA GLU A 114 -8.85 4.77 22.36
C GLU A 114 -7.57 5.11 21.60
N MET A 115 -7.42 4.61 20.37
CA MET A 115 -6.29 4.93 19.48
C MET A 115 -6.38 6.35 18.91
N ASN A 116 -7.58 6.93 18.85
CA ASN A 116 -7.86 8.23 18.25
C ASN A 116 -7.50 9.40 19.18
N LYS A 117 -6.22 9.79 19.17
CA LYS A 117 -5.71 10.91 19.99
C LYS A 117 -5.81 12.29 19.32
N HIS A 118 -6.29 12.38 18.08
CA HIS A 118 -6.23 13.59 17.26
C HIS A 118 -7.58 14.31 17.07
N GLY A 119 -8.65 13.87 17.74
CA GLY A 119 -9.95 14.54 17.65
C GLY A 119 -10.70 14.29 16.35
N ASP A 120 -10.33 13.23 15.61
CA ASP A 120 -11.12 12.74 14.47
C ASP A 120 -12.49 12.25 14.94
N PRO A 121 -13.50 12.16 14.05
CA PRO A 121 -14.80 11.58 14.40
C PRO A 121 -14.67 10.18 15.02
N GLU A 122 -15.54 9.88 15.98
CA GLU A 122 -15.59 8.57 16.61
C GLU A 122 -15.83 7.46 15.57
N ALA A 123 -15.13 6.34 15.74
CA ALA A 123 -15.38 5.13 14.99
C ALA A 123 -16.84 4.72 15.18
N ASN A 124 -17.51 4.44 14.07
CA ASN A 124 -18.90 4.03 14.03
C ASN A 124 -19.08 2.55 13.66
N PHE A 125 -17.98 1.82 13.46
CA PHE A 125 -17.97 0.39 13.19
C PHE A 125 -16.66 -0.29 13.59
N ASP A 126 -16.71 -1.60 13.83
CA ASP A 126 -15.52 -2.42 14.05
C ASP A 126 -14.70 -2.57 12.77
N GLU A 127 -13.37 -2.50 12.88
CA GLU A 127 -12.44 -2.59 11.76
C GLU A 127 -11.76 -3.96 11.72
N THR A 128 -11.98 -4.71 10.64
CA THR A 128 -11.36 -6.03 10.47
C THR A 128 -10.19 -5.97 9.51
N TRP A 129 -9.02 -6.33 10.03
CA TRP A 129 -7.78 -6.49 9.29
C TRP A 129 -7.51 -7.96 8.98
N HIS A 130 -7.09 -8.20 7.74
CA HIS A 130 -6.57 -9.46 7.28
C HIS A 130 -5.09 -9.30 6.96
N ALA A 131 -4.27 -10.19 7.50
CA ALA A 131 -2.84 -10.18 7.22
C ALA A 131 -2.36 -11.50 6.63
N ARG A 132 -1.25 -11.42 5.89
CA ARG A 132 -0.56 -12.55 5.28
C ARG A 132 0.93 -12.35 5.44
N ARG A 133 1.64 -13.46 5.67
CA ARG A 133 3.10 -13.52 5.65
C ARG A 133 3.55 -14.61 4.68
N SER A 134 4.59 -14.34 3.92
CA SER A 134 5.16 -15.26 2.93
C SER A 134 6.67 -15.13 2.84
N TRP A 135 7.33 -16.19 2.38
CA TRP A 135 8.78 -16.24 2.21
C TRP A 135 9.15 -16.61 0.79
N HIS A 136 10.12 -15.91 0.22
CA HIS A 136 10.53 -16.04 -1.18
C HIS A 136 12.05 -16.16 -1.25
N SER A 137 12.53 -17.00 -2.16
CA SER A 137 13.97 -17.05 -2.46
C SER A 137 14.35 -15.83 -3.31
N ASP A 138 15.42 -15.14 -2.91
CA ASP A 138 16.02 -14.03 -3.66
C ASP A 138 16.82 -14.55 -4.86
N ILE A 139 16.11 -15.14 -5.82
CA ILE A 139 16.71 -15.74 -7.02
C ILE A 139 15.83 -15.49 -8.24
N TRP A 140 16.50 -15.44 -9.38
CA TRP A 140 15.86 -15.28 -10.68
C TRP A 140 15.41 -16.65 -11.21
N GLU A 141 14.28 -17.19 -10.71
CA GLU A 141 13.74 -18.47 -11.13
C GLU A 141 12.20 -18.44 -11.24
N LYS A 142 11.63 -19.50 -11.85
CA LYS A 142 10.19 -19.69 -11.89
C LYS A 142 9.61 -19.81 -10.48
N GLY A 143 8.58 -19.01 -10.19
CA GLY A 143 7.88 -19.00 -8.90
C GLY A 143 8.64 -18.30 -7.77
N THR A 144 9.63 -17.46 -8.11
CA THR A 144 10.42 -16.63 -7.19
C THR A 144 10.57 -15.22 -7.75
N ALA A 145 10.96 -14.27 -6.91
CA ALA A 145 11.27 -12.89 -7.27
C ALA A 145 12.51 -12.42 -6.52
N THR A 146 13.36 -11.63 -7.18
CA THR A 146 14.55 -11.05 -6.56
C THR A 146 14.19 -9.83 -5.72
N TRP A 147 15.08 -9.44 -4.81
CA TRP A 147 14.94 -8.22 -4.02
C TRP A 147 14.76 -6.98 -4.90
N ASP A 148 15.49 -6.91 -6.01
CA ASP A 148 15.39 -5.80 -6.95
C ASP A 148 14.03 -5.74 -7.66
N GLU A 149 13.42 -6.89 -7.94
CA GLU A 149 12.07 -6.95 -8.51
C GLU A 149 11.01 -6.53 -7.49
N PHE A 150 11.11 -7.00 -6.24
CA PHE A 150 10.23 -6.51 -5.18
C PHE A 150 10.37 -5.00 -4.97
N THR A 151 11.60 -4.50 -4.89
CA THR A 151 11.88 -3.06 -4.74
C THR A 151 11.36 -2.27 -5.95
N ARG A 152 11.53 -2.78 -7.17
CA ARG A 152 11.01 -2.11 -8.37
C ARG A 152 9.48 -2.05 -8.34
N HIS A 153 8.82 -3.17 -8.09
CA HIS A 153 7.38 -3.30 -8.34
C HIS A 153 6.50 -2.90 -7.15
N PHE A 154 6.98 -3.04 -5.91
CA PHE A 154 6.19 -2.68 -4.73
C PHE A 154 6.65 -1.39 -4.06
N LYS A 155 7.87 -0.92 -4.32
CA LYS A 155 8.41 0.29 -3.71
C LYS A 155 8.49 1.47 -4.70
N ARG A 156 8.98 1.25 -5.92
CA ARG A 156 9.23 2.36 -6.88
C ARG A 156 8.09 2.59 -7.87
N HIS A 157 7.41 1.54 -8.29
CA HIS A 157 6.34 1.57 -9.30
C HIS A 157 5.10 0.84 -8.79
N HIS A 158 4.70 1.11 -7.54
CA HIS A 158 3.72 0.34 -6.80
C HIS A 158 2.40 0.20 -7.58
N PHE A 159 1.66 1.30 -7.75
CA PHE A 159 0.33 1.29 -8.36
C PHE A 159 0.39 0.99 -9.88
N GLU A 160 1.47 1.35 -10.59
CA GLU A 160 1.62 1.00 -12.01
C GLU A 160 1.89 -0.49 -12.21
N SER A 161 2.65 -1.10 -11.31
CA SER A 161 2.88 -2.54 -11.32
C SER A 161 1.59 -3.28 -10.98
N GLU A 162 0.84 -2.82 -9.97
CA GLU A 162 -0.46 -3.40 -9.61
C GLU A 162 -1.43 -3.42 -10.80
N GLU A 163 -1.53 -2.33 -11.58
CA GLU A 163 -2.32 -2.30 -12.81
C GLU A 163 -1.90 -3.39 -13.81
N SER A 164 -0.62 -3.78 -13.79
CA SER A 164 -0.06 -4.78 -14.70
C SER A 164 -0.28 -6.22 -14.25
N TRP A 165 -0.24 -6.51 -12.94
CA TRP A 165 -0.28 -7.89 -12.41
C TRP A 165 -1.57 -8.24 -11.66
N CYS A 166 -2.28 -7.27 -11.09
CA CYS A 166 -3.50 -7.51 -10.35
C CYS A 166 -4.70 -7.50 -11.30
N GLU A 167 -5.33 -8.67 -11.50
CA GLU A 167 -6.45 -8.83 -12.44
C GLU A 167 -7.66 -7.92 -12.13
N SER A 168 -7.77 -7.43 -10.89
CA SER A 168 -8.86 -6.55 -10.49
C SER A 168 -8.58 -5.09 -10.82
N VAL A 169 -7.34 -4.66 -10.99
CA VAL A 169 -7.00 -3.27 -11.27
C VAL A 169 -7.19 -3.00 -12.77
N ILE A 170 -8.02 -2.02 -13.09
CA ILE A 170 -8.39 -1.64 -14.48
C ILE A 170 -7.96 -0.21 -14.84
N GLY A 171 -7.16 0.39 -13.99
CA GLY A 171 -6.55 1.69 -14.21
C GLY A 171 -6.01 2.22 -12.90
N ALA A 172 -4.80 2.76 -12.94
CA ALA A 172 -4.23 3.45 -11.80
C ALA A 172 -3.61 4.77 -12.27
N ARG A 173 -3.57 5.77 -11.39
CA ARG A 173 -2.90 7.05 -11.67
C ARG A 173 -2.38 7.69 -10.41
N ARG A 174 -1.30 8.46 -10.56
CA ARG A 174 -0.81 9.39 -9.55
C ARG A 174 -1.50 10.75 -9.70
N ALA A 175 -2.17 11.18 -8.66
CA ALA A 175 -2.93 12.44 -8.62
C ALA A 175 -2.18 13.60 -7.98
N MET A 176 -1.30 13.31 -7.02
CA MET A 176 -0.47 14.31 -6.33
C MET A 176 0.79 13.64 -5.79
N TYR A 177 1.87 14.38 -5.62
CA TYR A 177 3.06 13.89 -4.92
C TYR A 177 3.78 14.99 -4.16
N TRP A 178 4.62 14.62 -3.18
CA TRP A 178 5.47 15.56 -2.45
C TRP A 178 6.92 15.35 -2.84
N ASP A 179 7.68 16.44 -2.91
CA ASP A 179 9.14 16.33 -2.98
C ASP A 179 9.66 15.80 -1.65
N THR A 180 10.24 14.61 -1.72
CA THR A 180 10.78 13.83 -0.60
C THR A 180 12.27 13.58 -0.81
N THR A 181 12.89 14.29 -1.75
CA THR A 181 14.32 14.18 -2.07
C THR A 181 15.17 14.42 -0.83
N ASN A 182 16.08 13.50 -0.54
CA ASN A 182 16.96 13.52 0.63
C ASN A 182 16.23 13.56 1.99
N LEU A 183 14.94 13.20 2.03
CA LEU A 183 14.20 13.15 3.28
C LEU A 183 14.61 11.92 4.10
N GLU A 184 15.14 12.18 5.30
CA GLU A 184 15.43 11.14 6.29
C GLU A 184 14.55 11.31 7.52
N VAL A 185 13.97 10.21 7.98
CA VAL A 185 12.99 10.18 9.08
C VAL A 185 13.41 9.12 10.09
N VAL A 186 13.51 9.51 11.37
CA VAL A 186 13.61 8.54 12.46
C VAL A 186 12.21 8.26 12.99
N ALA A 187 11.78 6.99 12.93
CA ALA A 187 10.49 6.50 13.41
C ALA A 187 10.69 5.15 14.10
N SER A 188 10.03 4.94 15.24
CA SER A 188 10.17 3.72 16.07
C SER A 188 11.63 3.35 16.39
N GLY A 189 12.50 4.35 16.58
CA GLY A 189 13.91 4.16 16.95
C GLY A 189 14.86 3.81 15.80
N VAL A 190 14.37 3.75 14.56
CA VAL A 190 15.19 3.41 13.38
C VAL A 190 15.10 4.48 12.29
N GLN A 191 16.12 4.55 11.43
CA GLN A 191 16.25 5.56 10.37
C GLN A 191 15.72 5.05 9.03
N TRP A 192 14.80 5.82 8.45
CA TRP A 192 14.17 5.59 7.16
C TRP A 192 14.62 6.64 6.14
N ASN A 193 14.78 6.21 4.90
CA ASN A 193 15.19 7.02 3.76
C ASN A 193 14.50 6.54 2.47
N ASP A 194 14.91 7.11 1.33
CA ASP A 194 14.37 6.78 0.00
C ASP A 194 12.83 6.76 0.02
N ILE A 195 12.28 7.83 0.61
CA ILE A 195 10.86 7.95 0.93
C ILE A 195 10.13 8.47 -0.31
N SER A 196 8.94 7.92 -0.60
CA SER A 196 7.97 8.54 -1.50
C SER A 196 6.66 8.80 -0.75
N MET A 197 5.97 9.87 -1.13
CA MET A 197 4.62 10.17 -0.66
C MET A 197 3.80 10.72 -1.83
N GLU A 198 2.67 10.09 -2.10
CA GLU A 198 1.84 10.40 -3.25
C GLU A 198 0.37 10.07 -3.00
N ILE A 199 -0.53 10.79 -3.67
CA ILE A 199 -1.93 10.41 -3.77
C ILE A 199 -2.12 9.65 -5.07
N VAL A 200 -2.69 8.45 -5.00
CA VAL A 200 -3.03 7.63 -6.16
C VAL A 200 -4.52 7.33 -6.20
N GLU A 201 -5.05 7.16 -7.40
CA GLU A 201 -6.42 6.68 -7.63
C GLU A 201 -6.35 5.34 -8.35
N MET A 202 -6.78 4.26 -7.68
CA MET A 202 -6.84 2.93 -8.28
C MET A 202 -8.27 2.52 -8.58
N ARG A 203 -8.55 2.12 -9.81
CA ARG A 203 -9.86 1.60 -10.25
C ARG A 203 -9.86 0.09 -10.24
N HIS A 204 -10.86 -0.49 -9.60
CA HIS A 204 -11.04 -1.94 -9.54
C HIS A 204 -12.32 -2.40 -10.22
N ALA A 205 -12.15 -3.39 -11.10
CA ALA A 205 -13.24 -4.19 -11.61
C ALA A 205 -13.90 -4.98 -10.47
N THR A 206 -15.22 -4.98 -10.46
CA THR A 206 -16.00 -5.71 -9.48
C THR A 206 -16.59 -6.98 -10.07
N PRO A 207 -16.62 -8.10 -9.34
CA PRO A 207 -17.32 -9.29 -9.81
C PRO A 207 -18.83 -9.05 -9.91
N GLY A 208 -19.35 -9.12 -11.14
CA GLY A 208 -20.79 -9.20 -11.43
C GLY A 208 -21.29 -8.08 -12.36
N PRO A 209 -22.24 -8.37 -13.25
CA PRO A 209 -22.68 -7.43 -14.30
C PRO A 209 -23.47 -6.21 -13.78
N PHE A 210 -23.90 -6.22 -12.51
CA PHE A 210 -24.77 -5.18 -11.94
C PHE A 210 -24.14 -4.46 -10.75
N VAL A 211 -22.85 -4.66 -10.51
CA VAL A 211 -22.14 -4.00 -9.42
C VAL A 211 -21.15 -3.01 -10.02
N LYS A 212 -21.30 -1.73 -9.66
CA LYS A 212 -20.39 -0.67 -10.12
C LYS A 212 -18.95 -1.00 -9.73
N ASN A 213 -18.03 -0.61 -10.61
CA ASN A 213 -16.59 -0.64 -10.32
C ASN A 213 -16.23 0.34 -9.21
N ARG A 214 -15.08 0.12 -8.59
CA ARG A 214 -14.66 0.88 -7.40
C ARG A 214 -13.48 1.75 -7.77
N VAL A 215 -13.38 2.89 -7.11
CA VAL A 215 -12.17 3.71 -7.09
C VAL A 215 -11.71 3.82 -5.65
N PHE A 216 -10.41 3.68 -5.44
CA PHE A 216 -9.76 3.85 -4.15
C PHE A 216 -8.77 5.00 -4.27
N PRO A 217 -9.14 6.20 -3.80
CA PRO A 217 -8.22 7.30 -3.59
C PRO A 217 -7.45 7.05 -2.31
N GLU A 218 -6.13 7.06 -2.39
CA GLU A 218 -5.28 6.76 -1.24
C GLU A 218 -4.02 7.58 -1.23
N LEU A 219 -3.56 7.89 -0.02
CA LEU A 219 -2.21 8.30 0.22
C LEU A 219 -1.32 7.05 0.28
N LEU A 220 -0.40 6.94 -0.67
CA LEU A 220 0.63 5.93 -0.73
C LEU A 220 1.95 6.52 -0.22
N ILE A 221 2.54 5.89 0.80
CA ILE A 221 3.87 6.20 1.30
C ILE A 221 4.75 4.96 1.18
N THR A 222 5.93 5.11 0.61
CA THR A 222 6.97 4.08 0.65
C THR A 222 8.21 4.59 1.35
N ALA A 223 8.93 3.70 2.05
CA ALA A 223 10.15 4.07 2.75
C ALA A 223 11.08 2.86 2.88
N SER A 224 12.38 3.08 2.69
CA SER A 224 13.42 2.08 2.91
C SER A 224 14.08 2.27 4.26
N LEU A 225 14.46 1.16 4.90
CA LEU A 225 15.27 1.21 6.10
C LEU A 225 16.73 1.43 5.70
N LEU A 226 17.39 2.43 6.29
CA LEU A 226 18.74 2.85 5.85
C LEU A 226 19.78 1.73 5.94
N GLU A 227 19.74 0.92 7.00
CA GLU A 227 20.80 -0.03 7.34
C GLU A 227 20.48 -1.49 6.93
N SER A 228 19.36 -1.73 6.25
CA SER A 228 18.99 -3.10 5.87
C SER A 228 18.21 -3.16 4.57
N ARG A 229 18.14 -4.37 3.98
CA ARG A 229 17.23 -4.65 2.87
C ARG A 229 15.83 -4.83 3.42
N GLN A 230 15.20 -3.72 3.78
CA GLN A 230 13.83 -3.65 4.24
C GLN A 230 13.15 -2.39 3.70
N PHE A 231 11.88 -2.51 3.31
CA PHE A 231 11.05 -1.35 3.00
C PHE A 231 9.60 -1.58 3.39
N LEU A 232 8.87 -0.46 3.50
CA LEU A 232 7.42 -0.42 3.69
C LEU A 232 6.74 0.20 2.47
N ALA A 233 5.53 -0.27 2.17
CA ALA A 233 4.53 0.44 1.36
C ALA A 233 3.24 0.54 2.17
N ILE A 234 2.71 1.75 2.32
CA ILE A 234 1.62 2.08 3.23
C ILE A 234 0.55 2.82 2.43
N SER A 235 -0.65 2.27 2.37
CA SER A 235 -1.81 2.87 1.74
C SER A 235 -2.82 3.30 2.80
N ILE A 236 -3.21 4.57 2.75
CA ILE A 236 -4.19 5.17 3.67
C ILE A 236 -5.32 5.80 2.84
N PRO A 237 -6.59 5.44 3.07
CA PRO A 237 -7.67 5.94 2.23
C PRO A 237 -7.89 7.44 2.46
N LEU A 238 -8.26 8.17 1.41
CA LEU A 238 -8.69 9.57 1.49
C LEU A 238 -10.21 9.67 1.39
N ILE A 239 -10.85 10.24 2.40
CA ILE A 239 -12.31 10.19 2.55
C ILE A 239 -13.10 11.27 1.81
N ASP A 240 -12.41 12.33 1.39
CA ASP A 240 -12.99 13.51 0.75
C ASP A 240 -12.23 13.91 -0.52
N PHE A 241 -11.45 12.99 -1.10
CA PHE A 241 -10.59 13.29 -2.25
C PHE A 241 -11.40 13.70 -3.49
N GLU A 242 -12.63 13.22 -3.65
CA GLU A 242 -13.53 13.62 -4.74
C GLU A 242 -13.80 15.13 -4.79
N THR A 243 -13.58 15.85 -3.68
CA THR A 243 -13.69 17.31 -3.61
C THR A 243 -12.48 18.02 -4.23
N SER A 244 -11.34 17.33 -4.38
CA SER A 244 -10.10 17.87 -4.94
C SER A 244 -10.22 18.20 -6.42
N GLU A 245 -9.58 19.25 -6.89
CA GLU A 245 -9.49 19.53 -8.34
C GLU A 245 -8.65 18.49 -9.10
N PHE A 246 -7.79 17.74 -8.41
CA PHE A 246 -6.93 16.70 -9.01
C PHE A 246 -7.59 15.32 -9.04
N ALA A 247 -8.76 15.17 -8.41
CA ALA A 247 -9.53 13.95 -8.50
C ALA A 247 -10.09 13.78 -9.91
N MET A 248 -9.87 12.60 -10.48
CA MET A 248 -10.38 12.22 -11.79
C MET A 248 -11.32 11.03 -11.66
N HIS A 249 -10.82 9.92 -11.10
CA HIS A 249 -11.61 8.70 -10.96
C HIS A 249 -12.59 8.81 -9.80
N ALA A 250 -12.24 9.48 -8.71
CA ALA A 250 -13.12 9.69 -7.56
C ALA A 250 -14.35 10.56 -7.90
N LYS A 251 -14.26 11.39 -8.95
CA LYS A 251 -15.40 12.18 -9.47
C LYS A 251 -16.27 11.44 -10.48
N ASP A 252 -15.85 10.26 -10.93
CA ASP A 252 -16.60 9.48 -11.90
C ASP A 252 -17.81 8.82 -11.22
N SER A 253 -19.01 9.35 -11.49
CA SER A 253 -20.28 8.84 -10.96
C SER A 253 -20.61 7.39 -11.35
N SER A 254 -19.91 6.82 -12.35
CA SER A 254 -20.02 5.41 -12.72
C SER A 254 -19.29 4.48 -11.74
N LEU A 255 -18.37 5.04 -10.94
CA LEU A 255 -17.60 4.34 -9.91
C LEU A 255 -18.18 4.58 -8.51
N VAL A 256 -17.86 3.67 -7.60
CA VAL A 256 -18.10 3.83 -6.16
C VAL A 256 -16.76 4.16 -5.51
N VAL A 257 -16.69 5.31 -4.82
CA VAL A 257 -15.54 5.63 -3.97
C VAL A 257 -15.55 4.68 -2.78
N ALA A 258 -14.55 3.81 -2.73
CA ALA A 258 -14.35 2.82 -1.69
C ALA A 258 -13.07 3.15 -0.93
N ALA A 259 -12.88 2.50 0.22
CA ALA A 259 -11.73 2.72 1.08
C ALA A 259 -11.00 1.41 1.33
N TYR A 260 -9.68 1.43 1.29
CA TYR A 260 -8.86 0.40 1.92
C TYR A 260 -7.64 1.03 2.56
N ALA A 261 -7.20 0.43 3.66
CA ALA A 261 -5.93 0.70 4.29
C ALA A 261 -5.05 -0.55 4.11
N ALA A 262 -3.77 -0.36 3.81
CA ALA A 262 -2.83 -1.46 3.66
C ALA A 262 -1.45 -1.10 4.19
N ILE A 263 -0.77 -2.11 4.72
CA ILE A 263 0.63 -2.03 5.14
C ILE A 263 1.33 -3.25 4.60
N GLU A 264 2.35 -3.02 3.80
CA GLU A 264 3.21 -4.05 3.26
C GLU A 264 4.64 -3.85 3.76
N GLN A 265 5.23 -4.92 4.26
CA GLN A 265 6.62 -4.98 4.65
C GLN A 265 7.34 -6.03 3.84
N PHE A 266 8.47 -5.63 3.29
CA PHE A 266 9.41 -6.51 2.61
C PHE A 266 10.73 -6.44 3.34
N ARG A 267 11.32 -7.58 3.69
CA ARG A 267 12.67 -7.62 4.27
C ARG A 267 13.44 -8.87 3.91
N VAL A 268 14.74 -8.77 3.78
CA VAL A 268 15.64 -9.93 3.69
C VAL A 268 15.96 -10.42 5.10
N LEU A 269 15.72 -11.70 5.37
CA LEU A 269 16.04 -12.36 6.63
C LEU A 269 17.49 -12.86 6.64
N ASP A 270 18.02 -13.20 7.81
CA ASP A 270 19.35 -13.81 7.97
C ASP A 270 19.53 -15.11 7.17
N SER A 271 18.42 -15.79 6.85
CA SER A 271 18.41 -16.97 5.98
C SER A 271 18.64 -16.66 4.49
N GLY A 272 18.69 -15.38 4.11
CA GLY A 272 18.72 -14.90 2.72
C GLY A 272 17.35 -14.94 2.01
N GLN A 273 16.28 -15.37 2.69
CA GLN A 273 14.94 -15.31 2.12
C GLN A 273 14.34 -13.92 2.26
N ILE A 274 13.54 -13.53 1.27
CA ILE A 274 12.72 -12.32 1.31
C ILE A 274 11.40 -12.67 1.99
N GLU A 275 11.13 -12.01 3.09
CA GLU A 275 9.85 -12.01 3.75
C GLU A 275 8.97 -10.89 3.21
N TRP A 276 7.72 -11.22 2.89
CA TRP A 276 6.69 -10.27 2.52
C TRP A 276 5.47 -10.45 3.42
N ILE A 277 5.20 -9.42 4.22
CA ILE A 277 4.00 -9.27 5.05
C ILE A 277 3.09 -8.25 4.39
N MET A 278 1.80 -8.56 4.30
CA MET A 278 0.76 -7.62 3.88
C MET A 278 -0.37 -7.69 4.90
N ALA A 279 -0.78 -6.54 5.43
CA ALA A 279 -1.96 -6.38 6.26
C ALA A 279 -2.89 -5.37 5.60
N THR A 280 -4.18 -5.67 5.52
CA THR A 280 -5.16 -4.74 4.92
C THR A 280 -6.54 -4.85 5.56
N ALA A 281 -7.22 -3.71 5.63
CA ALA A 281 -8.64 -3.58 5.91
C ALA A 281 -9.30 -2.84 4.73
N ALA A 282 -10.53 -3.20 4.37
CA ALA A 282 -11.23 -2.56 3.27
C ALA A 282 -12.74 -2.45 3.53
N ASP A 283 -13.32 -1.38 2.99
CA ASP A 283 -14.75 -1.09 2.93
C ASP A 283 -15.11 -0.70 1.50
N GLY A 284 -15.80 -1.61 0.80
CA GLY A 284 -16.26 -1.43 -0.56
C GLY A 284 -17.45 -0.47 -0.70
N LYS A 285 -17.91 0.16 0.41
CA LYS A 285 -19.03 1.13 0.48
C LYS A 285 -20.32 0.66 -0.21
N SER A 286 -20.50 -0.65 -0.31
CA SER A 286 -21.62 -1.29 -0.96
C SER A 286 -22.66 -1.69 0.10
N PRO A 287 -23.97 -1.77 -0.22
CA PRO A 287 -24.98 -2.38 0.66
C PRO A 287 -24.77 -3.90 0.87
N VAL A 288 -23.64 -4.43 0.39
CA VAL A 288 -23.24 -5.83 0.52
C VAL A 288 -22.79 -6.06 1.97
N PRO A 289 -23.30 -7.11 2.65
CA PRO A 289 -22.90 -7.43 4.01
C PRO A 289 -21.38 -7.52 4.18
N ARG A 290 -20.85 -6.98 5.28
CA ARG A 290 -19.40 -6.89 5.54
C ARG A 290 -18.67 -8.22 5.45
N TRP A 291 -19.29 -9.32 5.91
CA TRP A 291 -18.70 -10.66 5.82
C TRP A 291 -18.40 -11.10 4.37
N VAL A 292 -19.16 -10.60 3.39
CA VAL A 292 -18.90 -10.85 1.96
C VAL A 292 -17.71 -10.03 1.48
N GLN A 293 -17.59 -8.78 1.93
CA GLN A 293 -16.45 -7.91 1.61
C GLN A 293 -15.15 -8.47 2.20
N GLU A 294 -15.17 -8.86 3.48
CA GLU A 294 -14.07 -9.55 4.16
C GLU A 294 -13.64 -10.84 3.43
N PHE A 295 -14.61 -11.59 2.90
CA PHE A 295 -14.31 -12.80 2.12
C PHE A 295 -13.54 -12.48 0.82
N PHE A 296 -13.88 -11.38 0.13
CA PHE A 296 -13.15 -10.96 -1.06
C PHE A 296 -11.75 -10.46 -0.73
N VAL A 297 -11.60 -9.65 0.33
CA VAL A 297 -10.30 -9.19 0.84
C VAL A 297 -9.39 -10.38 1.18
N LYS A 298 -9.91 -11.34 1.95
CA LYS A 298 -9.18 -12.57 2.30
C LYS A 298 -8.77 -13.39 1.08
N ARG A 299 -9.54 -13.36 -0.01
CA ARG A 299 -9.21 -14.08 -1.25
C ARG A 299 -8.20 -13.32 -2.11
N ALA A 300 -8.30 -11.99 -2.16
CA ALA A 300 -7.36 -11.13 -2.87
C ALA A 300 -5.96 -11.32 -2.30
N ILE A 301 -5.76 -11.02 -1.01
CA ILE A 301 -4.45 -11.14 -0.31
C ILE A 301 -3.80 -12.51 -0.52
N LYS A 302 -4.62 -13.57 -0.56
CA LYS A 302 -4.16 -14.95 -0.76
C LYS A 302 -3.70 -15.25 -2.18
N ARG A 303 -4.30 -14.63 -3.18
CA ARG A 303 -4.01 -14.83 -4.60
C ARG A 303 -2.89 -13.93 -5.09
N ASP A 304 -2.70 -12.76 -4.48
CA ASP A 304 -1.78 -11.72 -4.95
C ASP A 304 -0.34 -12.24 -5.12
N VAL A 305 0.16 -13.04 -4.17
CA VAL A 305 1.48 -13.70 -4.31
C VAL A 305 1.55 -14.54 -5.58
N GLY A 306 0.54 -15.37 -5.82
CA GLY A 306 0.52 -16.26 -6.99
C GLY A 306 0.39 -15.48 -8.29
N MET A 307 -0.40 -14.41 -8.30
CA MET A 307 -0.56 -13.51 -9.46
C MET A 307 0.75 -12.80 -9.77
N TYR A 308 1.37 -12.17 -8.77
CA TYR A 308 2.65 -11.48 -8.92
C TYR A 308 3.77 -12.42 -9.40
N MET A 309 3.95 -13.58 -8.75
CA MET A 309 4.99 -14.55 -9.13
C MET A 309 4.82 -15.05 -10.56
N LYS A 310 3.58 -15.24 -10.99
CA LYS A 310 3.25 -15.64 -12.36
C LYS A 310 3.48 -14.50 -13.36
N TRP A 311 3.22 -13.25 -12.96
CA TRP A 311 3.41 -12.07 -13.79
C TRP A 311 4.89 -11.71 -13.96
N VAL A 312 5.68 -11.68 -12.89
CA VAL A 312 7.12 -11.35 -12.97
C VAL A 312 7.89 -12.37 -13.82
N GLU A 313 7.51 -13.65 -13.78
CA GLU A 313 8.02 -14.67 -14.69
C GLU A 313 7.73 -14.33 -16.16
N GLN A 314 6.54 -13.80 -16.46
CA GLN A 314 6.17 -13.40 -17.83
C GLN A 314 6.87 -12.11 -18.24
N GLU A 315 7.01 -11.16 -17.34
CA GLU A 315 7.70 -9.90 -17.58
C GLU A 315 9.16 -10.14 -17.97
N ARG A 316 9.87 -10.97 -17.19
CA ARG A 316 11.23 -11.45 -17.50
C ARG A 316 11.35 -12.04 -18.90
N ARG A 317 10.43 -12.94 -19.27
CA ARG A 317 10.41 -13.56 -20.60
C ARG A 317 10.19 -12.52 -21.70
N ARG A 318 9.32 -11.54 -21.48
CA ARG A 318 9.10 -10.44 -22.44
C ARG A 318 10.36 -9.59 -22.59
N GLY A 319 11.04 -9.27 -21.50
CA GLY A 319 12.31 -8.54 -21.50
C GLY A 319 13.41 -9.29 -22.27
N GLN A 320 13.54 -10.60 -22.04
CA GLN A 320 14.48 -11.45 -22.78
C GLN A 320 14.19 -11.47 -24.29
N LEU A 321 12.93 -11.68 -24.67
CA LEU A 321 12.54 -11.66 -26.08
C LEU A 321 12.82 -10.31 -26.75
N GLN A 322 12.63 -9.19 -26.05
CA GLN A 322 12.97 -7.86 -26.56
C GLN A 322 14.49 -7.68 -26.73
N VAL A 323 15.31 -8.17 -25.80
CA VAL A 323 16.77 -8.18 -25.92
C VAL A 323 17.23 -9.05 -27.10
N ASP A 324 16.53 -10.17 -27.33
CA ASP A 324 16.78 -11.09 -28.44
C ASP A 324 16.17 -10.61 -29.78
N GLY A 325 15.63 -9.39 -29.85
CA GLY A 325 15.06 -8.80 -31.07
C GLY A 325 13.72 -9.41 -31.53
N VAL A 326 13.07 -10.21 -30.68
CA VAL A 326 11.78 -10.85 -30.94
C VAL A 326 10.67 -10.04 -30.27
N THR A 327 9.88 -9.31 -31.05
CA THR A 327 8.74 -8.55 -30.50
C THR A 327 7.67 -9.52 -29.95
N PRO A 328 7.36 -9.48 -28.65
CA PRO A 328 6.33 -10.35 -28.09
C PRO A 328 4.96 -9.95 -28.65
N LYS A 329 4.18 -10.90 -29.18
CA LYS A 329 2.77 -10.68 -29.50
C LYS A 329 2.05 -10.23 -28.22
N ARG A 330 1.40 -9.06 -28.26
CA ARG A 330 0.48 -8.59 -27.19
C ARG A 330 -0.55 -9.69 -26.92
N PHE A 331 -0.41 -10.38 -25.79
CA PHE A 331 -1.44 -11.30 -25.31
C PHE A 331 -2.54 -10.48 -24.62
N GLY A 332 -3.63 -10.23 -25.35
CA GLY A 332 -4.83 -9.62 -24.80
C GLY A 332 -5.55 -10.61 -23.88
N PHE A 333 -5.24 -10.61 -22.58
CA PHE A 333 -6.03 -11.36 -21.59
C PHE A 333 -7.42 -10.73 -21.36
N LEU A 334 -7.62 -9.48 -21.82
CA LEU A 334 -8.92 -8.81 -21.88
C LEU A 334 -9.95 -9.51 -22.81
N GLU A 335 -9.54 -10.50 -23.61
CA GLU A 335 -10.47 -11.28 -24.44
C GLU A 335 -11.24 -12.36 -23.63
N LYS A 336 -10.81 -12.67 -22.40
CA LYS A 336 -11.48 -13.69 -21.55
C LYS A 336 -12.51 -13.13 -20.58
N LEU A 337 -12.61 -11.82 -20.45
CA LEU A 337 -13.75 -11.15 -19.83
C LEU A 337 -14.52 -10.47 -20.96
N LYS A 338 -15.65 -11.06 -21.36
CA LYS A 338 -16.63 -10.39 -22.24
C LYS A 338 -17.21 -9.18 -21.50
N ILE A 339 -16.44 -8.11 -21.39
CA ILE A 339 -16.93 -6.78 -21.05
C ILE A 339 -17.35 -6.18 -22.38
N LYS A 340 -18.65 -6.25 -22.66
CA LYS A 340 -19.24 -5.40 -23.70
C LYS A 340 -19.06 -3.96 -23.21
N ARG A 341 -18.45 -3.14 -24.07
CA ARG A 341 -18.34 -1.69 -23.94
C ARG A 341 -19.69 -1.06 -23.61
#